data_AF-A0A2R6Y0J4-F1
#
_entry.id   AF-A0A2R6Y0J4-F1
#
_cell.length_a   1.000
_cell.length_b   1.000
_cell.length_c   1.000
_cell.angle_alpha   90.00
_cell.angle_beta   90.00
_cell.angle_gamma   90.00
#
_symmetry.space_group_name_H-M   'P 1'
#
loop_
_entity.id
_entity.type
_entity.pdbx_description
1 polymer ?
#
loop_
_entity_poly.entity_id
_entity_poly.type
_entity_poly.pdbx_seq_one_letter_code
_entity_poly.pdbx_strand_id
1 'polypeptide(L)'
;MNFSKPSSLAKGLYILSQFTAENSEWGVRELAEHLGYPRSTVQTLMKTLAESGFLLQLESRRYRLGWRAFELAGHFLAQLDVRKVAIPYLQKLADTLGEVVHLGVLDGMDVIYLEKVEGKSAIPLITRLGLRYPAHATAIGKSLLAFQKKDASIPAALPPLTEHTHQRAESLIAELTEIRKTMLSYDREESFIGLSCVAAPIFDYTGKNVAGISVSVPTVRFTRDKERMARLVLETAKDISKELGYHPKMSVTFRKSV
;
A
#
# COMPACT_ATOMS: atom_id res chain seq x y z
N MET A 1 -1.02 -12.37 15.63
CA MET A 1 -0.74 -13.71 16.18
C MET A 1 -0.72 -13.63 17.70
N ASN A 2 -1.60 -14.35 18.40
CA ASN A 2 -1.61 -14.45 19.87
C ASN A 2 -0.74 -15.62 20.31
N PHE A 3 0.45 -15.34 20.86
CA PHE A 3 1.24 -16.32 21.61
C PHE A 3 1.22 -15.93 23.08
N SER A 4 0.76 -16.83 23.96
CA SER A 4 0.65 -16.65 25.42
C SER A 4 2.00 -16.40 26.13
N LYS A 5 3.12 -16.54 25.42
CA LYS A 5 4.39 -15.86 25.70
C LYS A 5 5.19 -15.81 24.38
N PRO A 6 5.48 -14.63 23.81
CA PRO A 6 6.16 -14.56 22.52
C PRO A 6 7.56 -15.18 22.62
N SER A 7 7.92 -16.03 21.66
CA SER A 7 9.24 -16.66 21.56
C SER A 7 10.34 -15.60 21.40
N SER A 8 11.61 -15.98 21.65
CA SER A 8 12.76 -15.08 21.46
C SER A 8 12.81 -14.53 20.03
N LEU A 9 12.55 -15.39 19.03
CA LEU A 9 12.45 -14.98 17.62
C LEU A 9 11.31 -13.98 17.38
N ALA A 10 10.11 -14.24 17.92
CA ALA A 10 8.97 -13.33 17.78
C ALA A 10 9.27 -11.95 18.37
N LYS A 11 9.93 -11.91 19.54
CA LYS A 11 10.38 -10.65 20.16
C LYS A 11 11.44 -9.94 19.33
N GLY A 12 12.38 -10.67 18.73
CA GLY A 12 13.40 -10.11 17.84
C GLY A 12 12.78 -9.47 16.60
N LEU A 13 11.84 -10.16 15.94
CA LEU A 13 11.09 -9.61 14.79
C LEU A 13 10.25 -8.40 15.19
N TYR A 14 9.64 -8.43 16.38
CA TYR A 14 8.88 -7.30 16.89
C TYR A 14 9.75 -6.09 17.25
N ILE A 15 10.96 -6.30 17.78
CA ILE A 15 11.96 -5.24 17.96
C ILE A 15 12.31 -4.60 16.61
N LEU A 16 12.57 -5.43 15.58
CA LEU A 16 12.91 -4.94 14.25
C LEU A 16 11.77 -4.09 13.64
N SER A 17 10.50 -4.44 13.91
CA SER A 17 9.34 -3.67 13.42
C SER A 17 9.13 -2.32 14.12
N GLN A 18 9.84 -2.03 15.22
CA GLN A 18 9.73 -0.71 15.89
C GLN A 18 10.59 0.38 15.23
N PHE A 19 11.47 0.00 14.30
CA PHE A 19 12.28 0.96 13.55
C PHE A 19 11.44 1.50 12.40
N THR A 20 10.97 2.74 12.53
CA THR A 20 10.14 3.42 11.53
C THR A 20 10.85 4.67 11.01
N ALA A 21 10.23 5.42 10.08
CA ALA A 21 10.82 6.69 9.66
C ALA A 21 10.75 7.76 10.76
N GLU A 22 9.70 7.70 11.59
CA GLU A 22 9.47 8.59 12.73
C GLU A 22 10.41 8.25 13.90
N ASN A 23 10.68 6.96 14.10
CA ASN A 23 11.59 6.44 15.11
C ASN A 23 12.68 5.58 14.45
N SER A 24 13.61 6.24 13.77
CA SER A 24 14.67 5.60 12.97
C SER A 24 15.80 5.01 13.82
N GLU A 25 15.89 5.42 15.08
CA GLU A 25 16.92 5.02 16.02
C GLU A 25 16.32 4.69 17.39
N TRP A 26 16.89 3.69 18.04
CA TRP A 26 16.48 3.27 19.39
C TRP A 26 17.68 3.03 20.31
N GLY A 27 17.59 3.53 21.53
CA GLY A 27 18.44 3.06 22.63
C GLY A 27 17.87 1.79 23.28
N VAL A 28 18.73 0.91 23.81
CA VAL A 28 18.31 -0.34 24.48
C VAL A 28 17.34 -0.07 25.63
N ARG A 29 17.61 0.95 26.46
CA ARG A 29 16.78 1.31 27.61
C ARG A 29 15.42 1.84 27.16
N GLU A 30 15.46 2.81 26.25
CA GLU A 30 14.30 3.46 25.65
C GLU A 30 13.34 2.43 25.03
N LEU A 31 13.88 1.50 24.23
CA LEU A 31 13.09 0.46 23.59
C LEU A 31 12.57 -0.58 24.59
N ALA A 32 13.35 -0.92 25.62
CA ALA A 32 12.88 -1.83 26.67
C ALA A 32 11.70 -1.27 27.46
N GLU A 33 11.76 0.03 27.81
CA GLU A 33 10.66 0.75 28.45
C GLU A 33 9.44 0.82 27.52
N HIS A 34 9.64 1.17 26.24
CA HIS A 34 8.58 1.22 25.23
C HIS A 34 7.86 -0.13 25.04
N LEU A 35 8.60 -1.23 25.03
CA LEU A 35 8.07 -2.57 24.79
C LEU A 35 7.59 -3.29 26.06
N GLY A 36 7.88 -2.76 27.25
CA GLY A 36 7.65 -3.46 28.52
C GLY A 36 8.47 -4.75 28.66
N TYR A 37 9.63 -4.83 28.00
CA TYR A 37 10.49 -6.01 28.02
C TYR A 37 11.68 -5.83 28.97
N PRO A 38 12.22 -6.90 29.60
CA PRO A 38 13.43 -6.77 30.40
C PRO A 38 14.60 -6.25 29.57
N ARG A 39 15.34 -5.28 30.11
CA ARG A 39 16.48 -4.63 29.43
C ARG A 39 17.51 -5.65 28.91
N SER A 40 17.81 -6.70 29.68
CA SER A 40 18.73 -7.77 29.27
C SER A 40 18.23 -8.55 28.04
N THR A 41 16.91 -8.73 27.91
CA THR A 41 16.29 -9.40 26.75
C THR A 41 16.44 -8.53 25.51
N VAL A 42 16.08 -7.24 25.59
CA VAL A 42 16.21 -6.30 24.47
C VAL A 42 17.67 -6.14 24.05
N GLN A 43 18.59 -6.01 25.01
CA GLN A 43 20.02 -5.91 24.73
C GLN A 43 20.53 -7.13 23.95
N THR A 44 20.18 -8.33 24.40
CA THR A 44 20.61 -9.59 23.74
C THR A 44 20.07 -9.66 22.33
N LEU A 45 18.77 -9.38 22.14
CA LEU A 45 18.12 -9.44 20.83
C LEU A 45 18.66 -8.37 19.86
N MET A 46 18.83 -7.13 20.31
CA MET A 46 19.39 -6.05 19.47
C MET A 46 20.84 -6.37 19.06
N LYS A 47 21.64 -6.96 19.96
CA LYS A 47 23.00 -7.41 19.64
C LYS A 47 22.98 -8.51 18.59
N THR A 48 22.12 -9.54 18.75
CA THR A 48 21.98 -10.62 17.76
C THR A 48 21.52 -10.09 16.40
N LEU A 49 20.56 -9.15 16.36
CA LEU A 49 20.14 -8.51 15.11
C LEU A 49 21.26 -7.69 14.48
N ALA A 50 22.10 -7.04 15.27
CA ALA A 50 23.26 -6.29 14.77
C ALA A 50 24.37 -7.21 14.25
N GLU A 51 24.68 -8.29 14.96
CA GLU A 51 25.60 -9.35 14.51
C GLU A 51 25.12 -10.01 13.21
N SER A 52 23.80 -10.04 12.98
CA SER A 52 23.17 -10.55 11.76
C SER A 52 22.99 -9.48 10.67
N GLY A 53 23.46 -8.25 10.88
CA GLY A 53 23.41 -7.15 9.91
C GLY A 53 22.05 -6.47 9.72
N PHE A 54 21.02 -6.86 10.49
CA PHE A 54 19.68 -6.25 10.46
C PHE A 54 19.61 -4.92 11.21
N LEU A 55 20.46 -4.77 12.23
CA LEU A 55 20.67 -3.51 12.91
C LEU A 55 22.14 -3.08 12.77
N LEU A 56 22.38 -1.78 12.93
CA LEU A 56 23.71 -1.21 13.05
C LEU A 56 23.77 -0.44 14.37
N GLN A 57 24.75 -0.79 15.22
CA GLN A 57 25.03 0.01 16.42
C GLN A 57 25.87 1.23 16.04
N LEU A 58 25.37 2.41 16.40
CA LEU A 58 26.03 3.70 16.21
C LEU A 58 27.04 3.97 17.33
N GLU A 59 27.93 4.93 17.12
CA GLU A 59 28.87 5.41 18.16
C GLU A 59 28.14 5.90 19.41
N SER A 60 26.95 6.49 19.24
CA SER A 60 26.04 6.91 20.32
C SER A 60 25.45 5.75 21.14
N ARG A 61 25.82 4.50 20.83
CA ARG A 61 25.27 3.25 21.39
C ARG A 61 23.80 2.98 21.05
N ARG A 62 23.16 3.86 20.28
CA ARG A 62 21.83 3.61 19.68
C ARG A 62 21.95 2.66 18.51
N TYR A 63 20.84 2.08 18.10
CA TYR A 63 20.75 1.20 16.95
C TYR A 63 19.88 1.86 15.88
N ARG A 64 20.14 1.54 14.61
CA ARG A 64 19.26 1.82 13.46
C ARG A 64 19.19 0.58 12.56
N LEU A 65 18.33 0.61 11.54
CA LEU A 65 18.30 -0.45 10.53
C LEU A 65 19.66 -0.58 9.82
N GLY A 66 20.12 -1.82 9.69
CA GLY A 66 21.33 -2.20 8.95
C GLY A 66 21.03 -2.62 7.51
N TRP A 67 22.09 -2.87 6.73
CA TRP A 67 21.99 -3.16 5.29
C TRP A 67 21.20 -4.43 4.96
N ARG A 68 21.17 -5.42 5.85
CA ARG A 68 20.45 -6.68 5.60
C ARG A 68 18.95 -6.48 5.42
N ALA A 69 18.37 -5.47 6.09
CA ALA A 69 16.96 -5.10 5.92
C ALA A 69 16.71 -4.53 4.50
N PHE A 70 17.64 -3.70 3.99
CA PHE A 70 17.57 -3.15 2.65
C PHE A 70 17.71 -4.25 1.58
N GLU A 71 18.66 -5.18 1.74
CA GLU A 71 18.84 -6.32 0.83
C GLU A 71 17.56 -7.16 0.71
N LEU A 72 16.93 -7.50 1.84
CA LEU A 72 15.69 -8.28 1.84
C LEU A 72 14.53 -7.54 1.18
N ALA A 73 14.39 -6.23 1.45
CA ALA A 73 13.41 -5.40 0.76
C ALA A 73 13.67 -5.39 -0.75
N GLY A 74 14.92 -5.24 -1.18
CA GLY A 74 15.33 -5.31 -2.58
C GLY A 74 14.98 -6.64 -3.24
N HIS A 75 15.29 -7.77 -2.59
CA HIS A 75 14.93 -9.10 -3.08
C HIS A 75 13.43 -9.29 -3.20
N PHE A 76 12.66 -8.85 -2.21
CA PHE A 76 11.20 -8.89 -2.25
C PHE A 76 10.66 -8.08 -3.42
N LEU A 77 11.08 -6.82 -3.58
CA LEU A 77 10.64 -5.97 -4.69
C LEU A 77 11.04 -6.54 -6.07
N ALA A 78 12.17 -7.23 -6.17
CA ALA A 78 12.62 -7.87 -7.39
C ALA A 78 11.77 -9.09 -7.78
N GLN A 79 11.00 -9.68 -6.85
CA GLN A 79 10.06 -10.76 -7.13
C GLN A 79 8.70 -10.25 -7.66
N LEU A 80 8.41 -8.95 -7.53
CA LEU A 80 7.13 -8.37 -7.92
C LEU A 80 7.17 -7.93 -9.38
N ASP A 81 6.73 -8.81 -10.30
CA ASP A 81 6.66 -8.52 -11.74
C ASP A 81 5.85 -7.25 -12.03
N VAL A 82 4.73 -7.07 -11.33
CA VAL A 82 3.89 -5.86 -11.43
C VAL A 82 4.65 -4.56 -11.16
N ARG A 83 5.56 -4.53 -10.18
CA ARG A 83 6.31 -3.30 -9.86
C ARG A 83 7.26 -2.94 -10.99
N LYS A 84 8.02 -3.90 -11.50
CA LYS A 84 8.98 -3.66 -12.59
C LYS A 84 8.28 -3.14 -13.84
N VAL A 85 7.16 -3.76 -14.20
CA VAL A 85 6.34 -3.37 -15.35
C VAL A 85 5.72 -1.99 -15.16
N ALA A 86 5.24 -1.67 -13.96
CA ALA A 86 4.47 -0.45 -13.72
C ALA A 86 5.34 0.83 -13.67
N ILE A 87 6.60 0.77 -13.23
CA ILE A 87 7.44 1.96 -12.98
C ILE A 87 7.45 2.97 -14.14
N PRO A 88 7.69 2.58 -15.41
CA PRO A 88 7.70 3.53 -16.53
C PRO A 88 6.35 4.22 -16.74
N TYR A 89 5.25 3.51 -16.50
CA TYR A 89 3.89 4.04 -16.61
C TYR A 89 3.56 5.01 -15.48
N LEU A 90 4.00 4.69 -14.26
CA LEU A 90 3.87 5.59 -13.11
C LEU A 90 4.60 6.91 -13.35
N GLN A 91 5.85 6.85 -13.85
CA GLN A 91 6.63 8.05 -14.17
C GLN A 91 5.94 8.90 -15.23
N LYS A 92 5.50 8.28 -16.33
CA LYS A 92 4.77 8.99 -17.39
C LYS A 92 3.49 9.65 -16.87
N LEU A 93 2.72 8.96 -16.02
CA LEU A 93 1.50 9.50 -15.44
C LEU A 93 1.79 10.67 -14.49
N ALA A 94 2.80 10.53 -13.63
CA ALA A 94 3.25 11.58 -12.71
C ALA A 94 3.74 12.82 -13.47
N ASP A 95 4.51 12.62 -14.55
CA ASP A 95 4.98 13.72 -15.41
C ASP A 95 3.82 14.41 -16.14
N THR A 96 2.81 13.64 -16.57
CA THR A 96 1.64 14.15 -17.32
C THR A 96 0.71 14.97 -16.45
N LEU A 97 0.46 14.52 -15.21
CA LEU A 97 -0.46 15.18 -14.28
C LEU A 97 0.25 16.19 -13.38
N GLY A 98 1.56 16.04 -13.18
CA GLY A 98 2.33 16.82 -12.22
C GLY A 98 2.07 16.43 -10.76
N GLU A 99 1.46 15.28 -10.49
CA GLU A 99 0.95 14.91 -9.16
C GLU A 99 1.62 13.64 -8.62
N VAL A 100 1.30 13.25 -7.39
CA VAL A 100 1.82 12.02 -6.78
C VAL A 100 1.07 10.81 -7.33
N VAL A 101 1.81 9.81 -7.80
CA VAL A 101 1.31 8.51 -8.25
C VAL A 101 1.82 7.41 -7.35
N HIS A 102 0.94 6.51 -6.92
CA HIS A 102 1.28 5.37 -6.10
C HIS A 102 0.98 4.05 -6.81
N LEU A 103 1.80 3.04 -6.53
CA LEU A 103 1.49 1.64 -6.75
C LEU A 103 1.37 0.96 -5.39
N GLY A 104 0.39 0.08 -5.23
CA GLY A 104 0.17 -0.62 -3.97
C GLY A 104 -0.56 -1.94 -4.15
N VAL A 105 -0.44 -2.78 -3.14
CA VAL A 105 -1.05 -4.11 -3.08
C VAL A 105 -1.85 -4.27 -1.80
N LEU A 106 -2.76 -5.24 -1.79
CA LEU A 106 -3.59 -5.52 -0.63
C LEU A 106 -2.95 -6.59 0.24
N ASP A 107 -2.90 -6.33 1.55
CA ASP A 107 -2.57 -7.32 2.57
C ASP A 107 -3.60 -7.23 3.71
N GLY A 108 -4.53 -8.19 3.74
CA GLY A 108 -5.68 -8.14 4.63
C GLY A 108 -6.59 -6.95 4.31
N MET A 109 -6.74 -6.04 5.27
CA MET A 109 -7.53 -4.81 5.16
C MET A 109 -6.67 -3.56 4.97
N ASP A 110 -5.38 -3.72 4.68
CA ASP A 110 -4.46 -2.62 4.43
C ASP A 110 -3.93 -2.65 3.01
N VAL A 111 -3.64 -1.45 2.50
CA VAL A 111 -2.78 -1.25 1.34
C VAL A 111 -1.34 -1.18 1.81
N ILE A 112 -0.44 -1.87 1.11
CA ILE A 112 1.00 -1.67 1.23
C ILE A 112 1.49 -0.93 -0.02
N TYR A 113 2.10 0.23 0.17
CA TYR A 113 2.68 1.01 -0.93
C TYR A 113 3.97 0.36 -1.45
N LEU A 114 3.99 0.01 -2.73
CA LEU A 114 5.13 -0.58 -3.43
C LEU A 114 5.96 0.42 -4.22
N GLU A 115 5.38 1.56 -4.59
CA GLU A 115 6.09 2.62 -5.29
C GLU A 115 5.40 3.96 -5.07
N LYS A 116 6.20 5.03 -5.08
CA LYS A 116 5.72 6.41 -5.06
C LYS A 116 6.54 7.22 -6.07
N VAL A 117 5.87 7.82 -7.04
CA VAL A 117 6.49 8.73 -8.01
C VAL A 117 5.84 10.10 -7.89
N GLU A 118 6.65 11.16 -7.92
CA GLU A 118 6.20 12.53 -7.71
C GLU A 118 6.39 13.34 -9.00
N GLY A 119 5.30 13.93 -9.49
CA GLY A 119 5.34 14.92 -10.55
C GLY A 119 5.78 16.30 -10.06
N LYS A 120 6.02 17.23 -10.99
CA LYS A 120 6.59 18.57 -10.70
C LYS A 120 5.73 19.47 -9.80
N SER A 121 4.42 19.23 -9.73
CA SER A 121 3.46 20.02 -8.94
C SER A 121 2.98 19.27 -7.69
N ALA A 122 3.60 18.14 -7.38
CA ALA A 122 3.26 17.31 -6.24
C ALA A 122 3.48 18.09 -4.95
N ILE A 123 2.48 18.03 -4.07
CA ILE A 123 2.64 18.49 -2.69
C ILE A 123 3.26 17.33 -1.89
N PRO A 124 4.18 17.59 -0.96
CA PRO A 124 4.74 16.55 -0.10
C PRO A 124 3.64 15.78 0.64
N LEU A 125 3.52 14.50 0.35
CA LEU A 125 2.68 13.56 1.09
C LEU A 125 3.56 12.67 1.97
N ILE A 126 3.14 12.45 3.22
CA ILE A 126 3.79 11.53 4.18
C ILE A 126 3.47 10.06 3.82
N THR A 127 3.65 9.72 2.55
CA THR A 127 3.56 8.36 2.02
C THR A 127 4.96 7.92 1.60
N ARG A 128 5.27 6.64 1.84
CA ARG A 128 6.57 6.04 1.53
C ARG A 128 6.42 4.56 1.21
N LEU A 129 7.42 3.99 0.56
CA LEU A 129 7.52 2.56 0.31
C LEU A 129 7.33 1.76 1.62
N GLY A 130 6.52 0.70 1.57
CA GLY A 130 6.24 -0.19 2.70
C GLY A 130 5.28 0.37 3.73
N LEU A 131 4.85 1.64 3.61
CA LEU A 131 3.80 2.19 4.47
C LEU A 131 2.51 1.41 4.28
N ARG A 132 1.83 1.12 5.39
CA ARG A 132 0.51 0.52 5.43
C ARG A 132 -0.55 1.59 5.63
N TYR A 133 -1.69 1.45 4.97
CA TYR A 133 -2.81 2.37 5.15
C TYR A 133 -4.15 1.66 5.00
N PRO A 134 -5.20 2.02 5.76
CA PRO A 134 -6.47 1.29 5.71
C PRO A 134 -7.10 1.29 4.32
N ALA A 135 -7.42 0.10 3.81
CA ALA A 135 -7.89 -0.07 2.45
C ALA A 135 -9.29 0.51 2.24
N HIS A 136 -10.14 0.53 3.28
CA HIS A 136 -11.49 1.07 3.20
C HIS A 136 -11.55 2.59 3.05
N ALA A 137 -10.47 3.29 3.38
CA ALA A 137 -10.40 4.75 3.40
C ALA A 137 -9.55 5.33 2.25
N THR A 138 -9.04 4.49 1.35
CA THR A 138 -8.18 4.93 0.24
C THR A 138 -8.73 4.52 -1.10
N ALA A 139 -8.51 5.34 -2.13
CA ALA A 139 -8.93 5.00 -3.48
C ALA A 139 -8.29 3.67 -3.92
N ILE A 140 -6.97 3.54 -3.77
CA ILE A 140 -6.24 2.32 -4.13
C ILE A 140 -6.71 1.09 -3.35
N GLY A 141 -6.98 1.24 -2.05
CA GLY A 141 -7.48 0.15 -1.22
C GLY A 141 -8.87 -0.31 -1.62
N LYS A 142 -9.79 0.63 -1.88
CA LYS A 142 -11.13 0.30 -2.40
C LYS A 142 -11.07 -0.33 -3.78
N SER A 143 -10.15 0.12 -4.63
CA SER A 143 -9.87 -0.52 -5.93
C SER A 143 -9.42 -1.97 -5.77
N LEU A 144 -8.61 -2.27 -4.76
CA LEU A 144 -8.10 -3.61 -4.50
C LEU A 144 -9.16 -4.52 -3.86
N LEU A 145 -9.89 -4.00 -2.87
CA LEU A 145 -10.97 -4.70 -2.17
C LEU A 145 -12.10 -5.09 -3.11
N ALA A 146 -12.45 -4.23 -4.07
CA ALA A 146 -13.53 -4.48 -5.02
C ALA A 146 -13.38 -5.79 -5.81
N PHE A 147 -12.16 -6.28 -6.03
CA PHE A 147 -11.93 -7.51 -6.81
C PHE A 147 -11.43 -8.68 -5.96
N GLN A 148 -11.56 -8.58 -4.64
CA GLN A 148 -11.38 -9.74 -3.77
C GLN A 148 -12.61 -10.66 -3.84
N LYS A 149 -12.38 -11.96 -3.65
CA LYS A 149 -13.45 -12.98 -3.76
C LYS A 149 -14.44 -12.98 -2.58
N LYS A 150 -14.20 -12.19 -1.53
CA LYS A 150 -14.89 -12.33 -0.23
C LYS A 150 -15.22 -10.97 0.40
N ASP A 151 -16.28 -10.33 -0.05
CA ASP A 151 -16.81 -9.14 0.64
C ASP A 151 -17.15 -9.44 2.11
N ALA A 152 -17.52 -10.69 2.41
CA ALA A 152 -17.81 -11.18 3.76
C ALA A 152 -16.61 -11.14 4.74
N SER A 153 -15.37 -10.88 4.28
CA SER A 153 -14.22 -10.67 5.17
C SER A 153 -14.06 -9.22 5.63
N ILE A 154 -14.87 -8.29 5.13
CA ILE A 154 -14.85 -6.89 5.56
C ILE A 154 -15.47 -6.81 6.97
N PRO A 155 -14.77 -6.22 7.96
CA PRO A 155 -15.31 -6.03 9.30
C PRO A 155 -16.58 -5.17 9.29
N ALA A 156 -17.57 -5.52 10.13
CA ALA A 156 -18.84 -4.81 10.20
C ALA A 156 -18.67 -3.31 10.55
N ALA A 157 -17.73 -2.99 11.45
CA ALA A 157 -17.36 -1.65 11.81
C ALA A 157 -15.97 -1.31 11.26
N LEU A 158 -15.83 -0.12 10.69
CA LEU A 158 -14.60 0.37 10.08
C LEU A 158 -14.13 1.62 10.85
N PRO A 159 -12.85 1.69 11.26
CA PRO A 159 -12.34 2.85 11.97
C PRO A 159 -12.44 4.12 11.11
N PRO A 160 -13.00 5.22 11.63
CA PRO A 160 -13.01 6.50 10.92
C PRO A 160 -11.63 7.13 10.96
N LEU A 161 -11.21 7.74 9.83
CA LEU A 161 -10.05 8.64 9.77
C LEU A 161 -10.50 10.09 9.63
N THR A 162 -11.62 10.30 8.95
CA THR A 162 -12.32 11.57 8.78
C THR A 162 -13.83 11.36 8.90
N GLU A 163 -14.59 12.45 8.81
CA GLU A 163 -16.06 12.41 8.73
C GLU A 163 -16.61 11.81 7.43
N HIS A 164 -15.77 11.70 6.39
CA HIS A 164 -16.15 11.11 5.10
C HIS A 164 -15.87 9.61 5.01
N THR A 165 -15.02 9.06 5.90
CA THR A 165 -14.64 7.64 5.88
C THR A 165 -15.86 6.72 5.99
N HIS A 166 -15.89 5.65 5.19
CA HIS A 166 -16.84 4.56 5.41
C HIS A 166 -16.66 3.94 6.80
N GLN A 167 -17.70 4.00 7.63
CA GLN A 167 -17.67 3.47 9.01
C GLN A 167 -18.33 2.10 9.15
N ARG A 168 -19.04 1.63 8.11
CA ARG A 168 -19.73 0.34 8.13
C ARG A 168 -19.48 -0.44 6.85
N ALA A 169 -19.45 -1.77 6.97
CA ALA A 169 -19.23 -2.67 5.84
C ALA A 169 -20.23 -2.46 4.70
N GLU A 170 -21.50 -2.22 5.02
CA GLU A 170 -22.57 -2.13 4.03
C GLU A 170 -22.36 -0.95 3.07
N SER A 171 -21.94 0.21 3.58
CA SER A 171 -21.69 1.39 2.73
C SER A 171 -20.43 1.20 1.88
N LEU A 172 -19.40 0.56 2.41
CA LEU A 172 -18.21 0.21 1.64
C LEU A 172 -18.56 -0.79 0.52
N ILE A 173 -19.27 -1.88 0.84
CA ILE A 173 -19.66 -2.92 -0.12
C ILE A 173 -20.51 -2.34 -1.26
N ALA A 174 -21.39 -1.39 -0.97
CA ALA A 174 -22.14 -0.67 -1.98
C ALA A 174 -21.22 0.07 -2.97
N GLU A 175 -20.20 0.78 -2.47
CA GLU A 175 -19.22 1.43 -3.35
C GLU A 175 -18.33 0.43 -4.10
N LEU A 176 -17.88 -0.66 -3.45
CA LEU A 176 -17.12 -1.72 -4.11
C LEU A 176 -17.87 -2.31 -5.30
N THR A 177 -19.20 -2.41 -5.19
CA THR A 177 -20.06 -2.86 -6.30
C THR A 177 -20.03 -1.89 -7.48
N GLU A 178 -20.00 -0.58 -7.24
CA GLU A 178 -19.86 0.42 -8.30
C GLU A 178 -18.45 0.45 -8.89
N ILE A 179 -17.42 0.23 -8.06
CA ILE A 179 -16.03 0.10 -8.50
C ILE A 179 -15.87 -1.08 -9.46
N ARG A 180 -16.53 -2.23 -9.20
CA ARG A 180 -16.53 -3.38 -10.13
C ARG A 180 -17.09 -3.04 -11.52
N LYS A 181 -18.04 -2.12 -11.61
CA LYS A 181 -18.67 -1.70 -12.87
C LYS A 181 -17.82 -0.70 -13.63
N THR A 182 -17.23 0.26 -12.90
CA THR A 182 -16.54 1.42 -13.49
C THR A 182 -15.03 1.24 -13.60
N MET A 183 -14.46 0.30 -12.86
CA MET A 183 -13.01 0.09 -12.69
C MET A 183 -12.30 1.29 -12.06
N LEU A 184 -13.04 2.20 -11.44
CA LEU A 184 -12.55 3.43 -10.85
C LEU A 184 -13.03 3.51 -9.41
N SER A 185 -12.10 3.84 -8.52
CA SER A 185 -12.40 4.14 -7.12
C SER A 185 -11.87 5.52 -6.76
N TYR A 186 -12.43 6.08 -5.70
CA TYR A 186 -12.14 7.43 -5.26
C TYR A 186 -11.93 7.45 -3.77
N ASP A 187 -11.06 8.33 -3.32
CA ASP A 187 -10.96 8.79 -1.93
C ASP A 187 -11.38 10.24 -1.97
N ARG A 188 -12.52 10.55 -1.35
CA ARG A 188 -13.10 11.89 -1.32
C ARG A 188 -12.93 12.46 0.08
N GLU A 189 -11.68 12.68 0.47
CA GLU A 189 -11.30 13.16 1.80
C GLU A 189 -11.59 12.15 2.92
N GLU A 190 -11.60 10.86 2.59
CA GLU A 190 -11.84 9.75 3.51
C GLU A 190 -10.58 9.37 4.29
N SER A 191 -9.41 9.50 3.68
CA SER A 191 -8.12 9.27 4.33
C SER A 191 -7.64 10.50 5.10
N PHE A 192 -7.78 11.67 4.49
CA PHE A 192 -7.30 12.93 5.04
C PHE A 192 -8.09 14.11 4.45
N ILE A 193 -8.50 15.05 5.29
CA ILE A 193 -9.21 16.27 4.86
C ILE A 193 -8.30 17.12 3.97
N GLY A 194 -8.81 17.58 2.84
CA GLY A 194 -8.06 18.34 1.84
C GLY A 194 -7.32 17.48 0.81
N LEU A 195 -7.36 16.14 0.92
CA LEU A 195 -6.76 15.21 -0.03
C LEU A 195 -7.85 14.38 -0.73
N SER A 196 -7.78 14.31 -2.05
CA SER A 196 -8.62 13.42 -2.84
C SER A 196 -7.77 12.56 -3.75
N CYS A 197 -8.20 11.33 -3.98
CA CYS A 197 -7.50 10.39 -4.83
C CYS A 197 -8.45 9.72 -5.82
N VAL A 198 -7.90 9.28 -6.95
CA VAL A 198 -8.56 8.37 -7.89
C VAL A 198 -7.64 7.19 -8.16
N ALA A 199 -8.20 5.99 -8.25
CA ALA A 199 -7.45 4.77 -8.45
C ALA A 199 -8.14 3.80 -9.41
N ALA A 200 -7.35 2.88 -9.96
CA ALA A 200 -7.81 1.79 -10.80
C ALA A 200 -7.03 0.49 -10.52
N PRO A 201 -7.66 -0.68 -10.72
CA PRO A 201 -7.06 -1.99 -10.47
C PRO A 201 -6.15 -2.43 -11.62
N ILE A 202 -5.12 -3.21 -11.29
CA ILE A 202 -4.18 -3.81 -12.24
C ILE A 202 -4.34 -5.33 -12.16
N PHE A 203 -4.59 -5.96 -13.31
CA PHE A 203 -4.79 -7.40 -13.42
C PHE A 203 -3.59 -8.08 -14.07
N ASP A 204 -3.33 -9.32 -13.66
CA ASP A 204 -2.35 -10.19 -14.32
C ASP A 204 -2.99 -11.08 -15.41
N TYR A 205 -2.18 -11.89 -16.08
CA TYR A 205 -2.59 -12.89 -17.07
C TYR A 205 -3.65 -13.89 -16.58
N THR A 206 -3.79 -14.10 -15.26
CA THR A 206 -4.83 -14.97 -14.69
C THR A 206 -6.17 -14.26 -14.51
N GLY A 207 -6.22 -12.94 -14.75
CA GLY A 207 -7.36 -12.10 -14.45
C GLY A 207 -7.51 -11.77 -12.96
N LYS A 208 -6.47 -12.00 -12.17
CA LYS A 208 -6.45 -11.63 -10.75
C LYS A 208 -6.04 -10.18 -10.60
N ASN A 209 -6.75 -9.43 -9.75
CA ASN A 209 -6.29 -8.09 -9.34
C ASN A 209 -5.05 -8.22 -8.44
N VAL A 210 -3.89 -7.83 -8.96
CA VAL A 210 -2.58 -8.00 -8.30
C VAL A 210 -2.04 -6.72 -7.69
N ALA A 211 -2.49 -5.55 -8.14
CA ALA A 211 -2.09 -4.25 -7.61
C ALA A 211 -3.14 -3.18 -7.95
N GLY A 212 -3.01 -1.99 -7.37
CA GLY A 212 -3.74 -0.80 -7.79
C GLY A 212 -2.77 0.34 -8.06
N ILE A 213 -3.19 1.25 -8.94
CA ILE A 213 -2.51 2.53 -9.17
C ILE A 213 -3.43 3.66 -8.74
N SER A 214 -2.89 4.68 -8.08
CA SER A 214 -3.65 5.87 -7.70
C SER A 214 -2.90 7.15 -7.99
N VAL A 215 -3.66 8.23 -8.19
CA VAL A 215 -3.18 9.60 -8.19
C VAL A 215 -3.75 10.30 -6.96
N SER A 216 -2.91 11.01 -6.22
CA SER A 216 -3.28 11.76 -5.01
C SER A 216 -3.03 13.25 -5.22
N VAL A 217 -4.05 14.07 -4.96
CA VAL A 217 -4.01 15.52 -5.19
C VAL A 217 -4.81 16.27 -4.12
N PRO A 218 -4.54 17.58 -3.91
CA PRO A 218 -5.42 18.42 -3.11
C PRO A 218 -6.84 18.46 -3.68
N THR A 219 -7.85 18.38 -2.82
CA THR A 219 -9.28 18.32 -3.21
C THR A 219 -9.67 19.41 -4.20
N VAL A 220 -9.16 20.64 -4.02
CA VAL A 220 -9.42 21.76 -4.93
C VAL A 220 -8.95 21.53 -6.36
N ARG A 221 -7.86 20.77 -6.56
CA ARG A 221 -7.37 20.39 -7.89
C ARG A 221 -8.13 19.19 -8.43
N PHE A 222 -8.46 18.24 -7.56
CA PHE A 222 -9.28 17.09 -7.91
C PHE A 222 -10.60 17.51 -8.56
N THR A 223 -11.35 18.41 -7.92
CA THR A 223 -12.66 18.87 -8.42
C THR A 223 -12.58 19.53 -9.80
N ARG A 224 -11.44 20.13 -10.16
CA ARG A 224 -11.25 20.83 -11.44
C ARG A 224 -10.90 19.90 -12.60
N ASP A 225 -10.25 18.77 -12.35
CA ASP A 225 -9.67 17.91 -13.39
C ASP A 225 -9.99 16.42 -13.20
N LYS A 226 -11.03 16.11 -12.41
CA LYS A 226 -11.43 14.76 -12.00
C LYS A 226 -11.57 13.81 -13.18
N GLU A 227 -12.30 14.20 -14.22
CA GLU A 227 -12.60 13.33 -15.36
C GLU A 227 -11.34 13.00 -16.15
N ARG A 228 -10.40 13.96 -16.29
CA ARG A 228 -9.12 13.73 -16.96
C ARG A 228 -8.24 12.80 -16.13
N MET A 229 -8.13 13.04 -14.83
CA MET A 229 -7.36 12.19 -13.92
C MET A 229 -7.91 10.75 -13.92
N ALA A 230 -9.23 10.58 -13.82
CA ALA A 230 -9.86 9.26 -13.85
C ALA A 230 -9.60 8.52 -15.16
N ARG A 231 -9.71 9.20 -16.32
CA ARG A 231 -9.38 8.59 -17.62
C ARG A 231 -7.92 8.15 -17.68
N LEU A 232 -6.98 9.03 -17.35
CA LEU A 232 -5.55 8.73 -17.44
C LEU A 232 -5.13 7.61 -16.47
N VAL A 233 -5.67 7.59 -15.25
CA VAL A 233 -5.43 6.51 -14.29
C VAL A 233 -5.95 5.18 -14.81
N LEU A 234 -7.17 5.14 -15.35
CA LEU A 234 -7.76 3.92 -15.90
C LEU A 234 -7.00 3.42 -17.13
N GLU A 235 -6.60 4.30 -18.04
CA GLU A 235 -5.79 3.96 -19.21
C GLU A 235 -4.43 3.39 -18.78
N THR A 236 -3.77 4.07 -17.84
CA THR A 236 -2.47 3.61 -17.30
C THR A 236 -2.59 2.23 -16.66
N ALA A 237 -3.62 1.99 -15.84
CA ALA A 237 -3.86 0.68 -15.22
C ALA A 237 -4.12 -0.42 -16.25
N LYS A 238 -4.86 -0.11 -17.32
CA LYS A 238 -5.12 -1.03 -18.43
C LYS A 238 -3.85 -1.38 -19.19
N ASP A 239 -3.00 -0.40 -19.47
CA ASP A 239 -1.75 -0.64 -20.20
C ASP A 239 -0.76 -1.48 -19.38
N ILE A 240 -0.64 -1.19 -18.08
CA ILE A 240 0.14 -2.06 -17.17
C ILE A 240 -0.44 -3.48 -17.16
N SER A 241 -1.78 -3.62 -17.07
CA SER A 241 -2.42 -4.94 -17.06
C SER A 241 -2.15 -5.73 -18.35
N LYS A 242 -2.21 -5.08 -19.52
CA LYS A 242 -1.89 -5.72 -20.81
C LYS A 242 -0.45 -6.22 -20.84
N GLU A 243 0.49 -5.42 -20.34
CA GLU A 243 1.90 -5.78 -20.26
C GLU A 243 2.14 -6.96 -19.30
N LEU A 244 1.28 -7.12 -18.28
CA LEU A 244 1.23 -8.31 -17.41
C LEU A 244 0.46 -9.50 -18.01
N GLY A 245 0.09 -9.42 -19.29
CA GLY A 245 -0.61 -10.48 -20.03
C GLY A 245 -2.12 -10.54 -19.79
N TYR A 246 -2.72 -9.53 -19.15
CA TYR A 246 -4.17 -9.48 -18.99
C TYR A 246 -4.85 -9.14 -20.32
N HIS A 247 -5.59 -10.11 -20.83
CA HIS A 247 -6.52 -9.91 -21.93
C HIS A 247 -7.94 -10.05 -21.40
N PRO A 248 -8.76 -8.98 -21.36
CA PRO A 248 -10.17 -9.12 -21.02
C PRO A 248 -10.77 -10.09 -22.02
N LYS A 249 -11.33 -11.21 -21.55
CA LYS A 249 -11.84 -12.30 -22.38
C LYS A 249 -12.54 -11.73 -23.62
N MET A 250 -12.01 -11.99 -24.81
CA MET A 250 -12.83 -11.89 -26.01
C MET A 250 -13.98 -12.87 -25.80
N SER A 251 -15.21 -12.37 -25.68
CA SER A 251 -16.38 -13.23 -25.75
C SER A 251 -16.41 -13.83 -27.15
N VAL A 252 -15.84 -15.03 -27.32
CA VAL A 252 -16.08 -15.84 -28.50
C VAL A 252 -17.53 -16.30 -28.40
N THR A 253 -18.43 -15.50 -28.96
CA THR A 253 -19.80 -15.91 -29.22
C THR A 253 -19.74 -16.98 -30.31
N PHE A 254 -19.69 -18.26 -29.93
CA PHE A 254 -20.07 -19.32 -30.85
C PHE A 254 -21.56 -19.14 -31.15
N ARG A 255 -21.88 -18.54 -32.30
CA ARG A 255 -23.19 -18.69 -32.91
C ARG A 255 -23.38 -20.19 -33.18
N LYS A 256 -24.24 -20.85 -32.41
CA LYS A 256 -24.83 -22.11 -32.85
C LYS A 256 -25.80 -21.76 -33.97
N SER A 257 -25.40 -22.04 -35.20
CA SER A 257 -26.30 -22.21 -36.33
C SER A 257 -26.95 -23.60 -36.24
N VAL A 258 -28.23 -23.63 -35.91
CA VAL A 258 -29.23 -24.57 -36.43
C VAL A 258 -30.53 -23.81 -36.60
#